data_AF-A0A1Q7PIP3-F1
#
_entry.id   AF-A0A1Q7PIP3-F1
#
_cell.length_a   1.000
_cell.length_b   1.000
_cell.length_c   1.000
_cell.angle_alpha   90.00
_cell.angle_beta   90.00
_cell.angle_gamma   90.00
#
_symmetry.space_group_name_H-M   'P 1'
#
loop_
_entity.id
_entity.type
_entity.pdbx_description
1 polymer ?
#
loop_
_entity_poly.entity_id
_entity_poly.type
_entity_poly.pdbx_seq_one_letter_code
_entity_poly.pdbx_strand_id
1 'polypeptide(L)'
;MNATMKSKSRRPLWATLPVLAVCLAILTPYPGYAEQPPPPCHPNPNAAADMATVASRGDVAFLPTPLKNRLVQLAGRPHTFLPQQAYAEAPNPSQLFQYYLLDTHGFEPNVFTSVIPGVNDTAMKTATGSNCGLPAVAAVRLVVEPKPGLPTDPNDPGAFIDIFTDISGLFVINNESGWYEGWMIHDLTVPPVAPPRPDGHAQFGTITAADAAKLAAMGSGHNVPGNIFTVDGNPLRFPSESDHFPTIQTNVVPIQLSMGAYNCLQQTDCHAYWEFNYTTNWVHPLYELPFTGGFPDKFGAAPDAFEDGEIGALQSIVPGSGPAGVKNKANVYGDNPNRPRDPDLFDADIDSQREFRQRFIPSGLAREILLDVYARPVSFEPRTKNLSERLFKAYAAEVARVDQNGDGVISASEGDIDTATDGFADNTRLFLPATVYNRFAVTREINDGLLAPRFAPSQRGWVLQGPRVLVSPVAPASEGRDADDR
;
A
#
# COMPACT_ATOMS: atom_id res chain seq x y z
N MET A 1 15.63 11.15 82.63
CA MET A 1 15.43 12.61 82.57
C MET A 1 15.81 13.09 81.18
N ASN A 2 14.86 13.78 80.53
CA ASN A 2 14.93 14.66 79.34
C ASN A 2 15.60 14.09 78.07
N ALA A 3 14.89 13.54 77.08
CA ALA A 3 13.83 14.11 76.21
C ALA A 3 14.31 15.26 75.31
N THR A 4 14.52 14.94 74.02
CA THR A 4 14.08 15.81 72.91
C THR A 4 13.87 15.01 71.61
N MET A 5 12.61 14.95 71.21
CA MET A 5 12.01 14.76 69.87
C MET A 5 12.64 15.71 68.82
N LYS A 6 12.48 15.62 67.49
CA LYS A 6 11.77 14.82 66.47
C LYS A 6 12.27 15.36 65.12
N SER A 7 12.31 14.56 64.05
CA SER A 7 11.66 14.91 62.77
C SER A 7 11.83 13.77 61.75
N LYS A 8 10.70 13.22 61.29
CA LYS A 8 10.60 12.22 60.24
C LYS A 8 10.46 12.93 58.89
N SER A 9 11.39 12.68 57.97
CA SER A 9 11.22 13.01 56.56
C SER A 9 10.56 11.82 55.82
N ARG A 10 9.35 12.05 55.32
CA ARG A 10 8.61 11.13 54.43
C ARG A 10 9.18 11.30 53.02
N ARG A 11 9.68 10.22 52.40
CA ARG A 11 9.94 10.17 50.95
C ARG A 11 8.63 9.89 50.21
N PRO A 12 8.27 10.63 49.15
CA PRO A 12 7.15 10.25 48.30
C PRO A 12 7.58 9.15 47.33
N LEU A 13 6.74 8.11 47.21
CA LEU A 13 6.74 7.20 46.06
C LEU A 13 6.31 8.01 44.83
N TRP A 14 7.17 8.11 43.83
CA TRP A 14 6.78 8.53 42.49
C TRP A 14 6.57 7.26 41.66
N ALA A 15 5.30 6.99 41.36
CA ALA A 15 4.89 6.02 40.37
C ALA A 15 5.29 6.54 38.98
N THR A 16 6.16 5.82 38.29
CA THR A 16 6.54 6.09 36.91
C THR A 16 5.44 5.58 35.98
N LEU A 17 4.63 6.50 35.46
CA LEU A 17 3.78 6.29 34.27
C LEU A 17 4.70 6.22 33.02
N PRO A 18 4.50 5.26 32.11
CA PRO A 18 5.17 5.31 30.81
C PRO A 18 4.49 6.40 29.97
N VAL A 19 5.24 7.46 29.68
CA VAL A 19 4.84 8.47 28.69
C VAL A 19 4.99 7.82 27.31
N LEU A 20 3.86 7.57 26.65
CA LEU A 20 3.78 7.19 25.26
C LEU A 20 4.27 8.40 24.43
N ALA A 21 5.55 8.40 24.06
CA ALA A 21 6.10 9.42 23.17
C ALA A 21 5.70 9.05 21.73
N VAL A 22 4.50 9.49 21.32
CA VAL A 22 4.16 9.57 19.90
C VAL A 22 5.01 10.69 19.32
N CYS A 23 6.06 10.34 18.59
CA CYS A 23 6.77 11.28 17.72
C CYS A 23 5.80 11.67 16.59
N LEU A 24 4.99 12.70 16.82
CA LEU A 24 4.37 13.46 15.75
C LEU A 24 5.52 14.05 14.92
N ALA A 25 5.70 13.57 13.69
CA ALA A 25 6.50 14.28 12.72
C ALA A 25 5.86 15.67 12.54
N ILE A 26 6.55 16.70 13.03
CA ILE A 26 6.12 18.08 12.84
C ILE A 26 6.35 18.39 11.36
N LEU A 27 5.30 18.23 10.54
CA LEU A 27 5.20 18.88 9.24
C LEU A 27 5.31 20.39 9.50
N THR A 28 6.50 20.96 9.31
CA THR A 28 6.69 22.41 9.36
C THR A 28 5.82 23.02 8.26
N PRO A 29 4.84 23.87 8.57
CA PRO A 29 4.07 24.55 7.54
C PRO A 29 5.02 25.49 6.79
N TYR A 30 5.39 25.11 5.57
CA TYR A 30 6.10 26.01 4.67
C TYR A 30 5.16 27.17 4.33
N PRO A 31 5.52 28.43 4.66
CA PRO A 31 4.76 29.58 4.18
C PRO A 31 4.76 29.53 2.65
N GLY A 32 3.57 29.63 2.05
CA GLY A 32 3.27 29.43 0.62
C GLY A 32 3.92 30.44 -0.32
N TYR A 33 5.24 30.51 -0.33
CA TYR A 33 6.00 31.07 -1.43
C TYR A 33 6.00 30.06 -2.56
N ALA A 34 5.81 30.56 -3.79
CA ALA A 34 5.92 29.72 -4.98
C ALA A 34 7.34 29.14 -5.03
N GLU A 35 7.46 27.83 -4.87
CA GLU A 35 8.73 27.12 -4.95
C GLU A 35 9.18 27.09 -6.42
N GLN A 36 10.10 27.98 -6.78
CA GLN A 36 10.60 28.13 -8.14
C GLN A 36 12.00 27.53 -8.27
N PRO A 37 12.33 26.90 -9.41
CA PRO A 37 13.65 26.38 -9.66
C PRO A 37 14.66 27.54 -9.87
N PRO A 38 15.93 27.37 -9.47
CA PRO A 38 16.96 28.34 -9.81
C PRO A 38 17.34 28.27 -11.30
N PRO A 39 17.93 29.33 -11.87
CA PRO A 39 18.56 29.27 -13.20
C PRO A 39 19.58 28.13 -13.29
N PRO A 40 19.72 27.45 -14.45
CA PRO A 40 19.18 27.81 -15.76
C PRO A 40 17.75 27.33 -16.04
N CYS A 41 17.08 26.66 -15.09
CA CYS A 41 15.71 26.22 -15.29
C CYS A 41 14.73 27.39 -15.34
N HIS A 42 13.60 27.15 -16.01
CA HIS A 42 12.56 28.15 -16.19
C HIS A 42 11.54 28.05 -15.05
N PRO A 43 11.26 29.16 -14.34
CA PRO A 43 10.17 29.19 -13.35
C PRO A 43 8.81 29.10 -14.04
N ASN A 44 7.76 28.80 -13.26
CA ASN A 44 6.38 29.01 -13.69
C ASN A 44 6.09 30.53 -13.75
N PRO A 45 5.88 31.11 -14.95
CA PRO A 45 5.59 32.54 -15.08
C PRO A 45 4.22 32.93 -14.51
N ASN A 46 3.30 31.98 -14.34
CA ASN A 46 1.92 32.20 -13.89
C ASN A 46 1.70 31.74 -12.44
N ALA A 47 2.76 31.38 -11.69
CA ALA A 47 2.67 30.74 -10.38
C ALA A 47 1.64 31.37 -9.43
N ALA A 48 1.63 32.71 -9.30
CA ALA A 48 0.70 33.39 -8.40
C ALA A 48 -0.77 33.24 -8.83
N ALA A 49 -1.05 33.28 -10.14
CA ALA A 49 -2.40 33.10 -10.68
C ALA A 49 -2.85 31.64 -10.57
N ASP A 50 -1.96 30.69 -10.85
CA ASP A 50 -2.24 29.25 -10.75
C ASP A 50 -2.53 28.83 -9.31
N MET A 51 -1.69 29.28 -8.37
CA MET A 51 -1.89 29.09 -6.93
C MET A 51 -3.23 29.66 -6.47
N ALA A 52 -3.59 30.88 -6.89
CA ALA A 52 -4.87 31.49 -6.55
C ALA A 52 -6.06 30.73 -7.14
N THR A 53 -5.94 30.29 -8.40
CA THR A 53 -6.95 29.50 -9.11
C THR A 53 -7.23 28.21 -8.33
N VAL A 54 -6.20 27.41 -8.06
CA VAL A 54 -6.34 26.14 -7.32
C VAL A 54 -6.82 26.36 -5.88
N ALA A 55 -6.34 27.40 -5.18
CA ALA A 55 -6.77 27.69 -3.81
C ALA A 55 -8.28 28.00 -3.68
N SER A 56 -8.90 28.46 -4.77
CA SER A 56 -10.30 28.88 -4.83
C SER A 56 -11.25 27.87 -5.48
N ARG A 57 -10.72 26.81 -6.10
CA ARG A 57 -11.51 25.77 -6.79
C ARG A 57 -12.41 25.02 -5.82
N GLY A 58 -13.63 24.66 -6.21
CA GLY A 58 -14.66 24.10 -5.33
C GLY A 58 -14.29 22.76 -4.69
N ASP A 59 -13.56 21.91 -5.42
CA ASP A 59 -12.99 20.65 -4.94
C ASP A 59 -11.78 20.83 -3.99
N VAL A 60 -11.21 22.04 -3.90
CA VAL A 60 -10.02 22.35 -3.09
C VAL A 60 -10.32 23.29 -1.92
N ALA A 61 -11.31 24.17 -2.07
CA ALA A 61 -11.54 25.30 -1.17
C ALA A 61 -11.74 24.86 0.30
N PHE A 62 -12.41 23.72 0.49
CA PHE A 62 -12.81 23.16 1.79
C PHE A 62 -11.91 22.02 2.30
N LEU A 63 -10.84 21.69 1.57
CA LEU A 63 -9.93 20.62 1.99
C LEU A 63 -9.13 21.02 3.24
N PRO A 64 -8.66 20.03 4.03
CA PRO A 64 -7.75 20.28 5.15
C PRO A 64 -6.54 21.11 4.71
N THR A 65 -6.15 22.08 5.54
CA THR A 65 -5.07 23.03 5.21
C THR A 65 -3.78 22.37 4.72
N PRO A 66 -3.27 21.27 5.30
CA PRO A 66 -2.06 20.62 4.79
C PRO A 66 -2.20 20.14 3.34
N LEU A 67 -3.33 19.51 3.00
CA LEU A 67 -3.62 19.02 1.65
C LEU A 67 -3.81 20.19 0.67
N LYS A 68 -4.63 21.17 1.05
CA LYS A 68 -4.84 22.39 0.25
C LYS A 68 -3.51 23.09 -0.06
N ASN A 69 -2.66 23.26 0.95
CA ASN A 69 -1.35 23.88 0.78
C ASN A 69 -0.45 23.08 -0.17
N ARG A 70 -0.48 21.75 -0.11
CA ARG A 70 0.29 20.91 -1.05
C ARG A 70 -0.23 21.06 -2.49
N LEU A 71 -1.53 21.06 -2.72
CA LEU A 71 -2.10 21.28 -4.07
C LEU A 71 -1.76 22.68 -4.61
N VAL A 72 -1.84 23.71 -3.75
CA VAL A 72 -1.42 25.08 -4.11
C VAL A 72 0.08 25.15 -4.39
N GLN A 73 0.91 24.43 -3.61
CA GLN A 73 2.35 24.32 -3.87
C GLN A 73 2.62 23.69 -5.24
N LEU A 74 1.93 22.59 -5.59
CA LEU A 74 2.06 21.94 -6.89
C LEU A 74 1.71 22.90 -8.04
N ALA A 75 0.64 23.68 -7.90
CA ALA A 75 0.26 24.71 -8.87
C ALA A 75 1.28 25.85 -8.99
N GLY A 76 1.96 26.20 -7.89
CA GLY A 76 3.01 27.22 -7.91
C GLY A 76 4.27 26.77 -8.64
N ARG A 77 4.60 25.48 -8.59
CA ARG A 77 5.81 24.91 -9.23
C ARG A 77 5.70 24.89 -10.76
N PRO A 78 6.82 24.72 -11.50
CA PRO A 78 6.76 24.40 -12.93
C PRO A 78 5.88 23.16 -13.17
N HIS A 79 4.88 23.32 -14.01
CA HIS A 79 3.90 22.29 -14.35
C HIS A 79 3.41 22.48 -15.79
N THR A 80 2.78 21.45 -16.33
CA THR A 80 2.08 21.51 -17.62
C THR A 80 0.59 21.67 -17.42
N PHE A 81 0.04 20.97 -16.42
CA PHE A 81 -1.35 21.05 -16.01
C PHE A 81 -1.42 21.40 -14.52
N LEU A 82 -2.47 22.11 -14.14
CA LEU A 82 -2.82 22.27 -12.73
C LEU A 82 -3.13 20.88 -12.14
N PRO A 83 -2.94 20.67 -10.81
CA PRO A 83 -3.42 19.47 -10.14
C PRO A 83 -4.86 19.15 -10.54
N GLN A 84 -5.18 17.87 -10.75
CA GLN A 84 -6.45 17.45 -11.33
C GLN A 84 -7.63 18.01 -10.55
N GLN A 85 -8.66 18.50 -11.24
CA GLN A 85 -9.94 18.79 -10.62
C GLN A 85 -10.68 17.48 -10.41
N ALA A 86 -11.17 17.26 -9.19
CA ALA A 86 -12.07 16.15 -8.94
C ALA A 86 -13.49 16.56 -9.36
N TYR A 87 -14.12 15.73 -10.18
CA TYR A 87 -15.52 15.86 -10.62
C TYR A 87 -16.33 14.76 -9.93
N ALA A 88 -17.61 15.02 -9.66
CA ALA A 88 -18.49 14.00 -9.09
C ALA A 88 -19.05 13.11 -10.20
N GLU A 89 -19.19 11.81 -9.94
CA GLU A 89 -19.98 10.89 -10.79
C GLU A 89 -21.43 10.77 -10.30
N ALA A 90 -21.77 11.50 -9.23
CA ALA A 90 -23.08 11.52 -8.62
C ALA A 90 -23.65 12.96 -8.49
N PRO A 91 -24.96 13.14 -8.24
CA PRO A 91 -25.56 14.47 -8.06
C PRO A 91 -25.01 15.26 -6.86
N ASN A 92 -24.50 14.56 -5.85
CA ASN A 92 -23.90 15.17 -4.67
C ASN A 92 -22.37 15.13 -4.80
N PRO A 93 -21.65 16.13 -4.25
CA PRO A 93 -20.19 16.11 -4.26
C PRO A 93 -19.63 14.89 -3.53
N SER A 94 -18.59 14.33 -4.13
CA SER A 94 -17.64 13.40 -3.53
C SER A 94 -17.13 13.91 -2.19
N GLN A 95 -16.88 12.99 -1.25
CA GLN A 95 -16.45 13.33 0.11
C GLN A 95 -15.03 12.83 0.38
N LEU A 96 -14.08 13.74 0.61
CA LEU A 96 -12.74 13.40 1.06
C LEU A 96 -12.80 12.83 2.47
N PHE A 97 -12.33 11.58 2.62
CA PHE A 97 -12.25 10.89 3.91
C PHE A 97 -10.81 10.59 4.32
N GLN A 98 -9.87 10.53 3.38
CA GLN A 98 -8.44 10.41 3.68
C GLN A 98 -7.56 10.96 2.55
N TYR A 99 -6.30 11.25 2.87
CA TYR A 99 -5.30 11.67 1.88
C TYR A 99 -3.89 11.27 2.30
N TYR A 100 -2.95 11.39 1.37
CA TYR A 100 -1.52 11.24 1.58
C TYR A 100 -0.77 12.45 1.04
N LEU A 101 0.24 12.92 1.77
CA LEU A 101 1.23 13.86 1.25
C LEU A 101 2.53 13.10 1.10
N LEU A 102 3.07 13.07 -0.12
CA LEU A 102 4.27 12.28 -0.40
C LEU A 102 5.48 13.17 -0.61
N ASP A 103 6.64 12.68 -0.18
CA ASP A 103 7.95 13.26 -0.43
C ASP A 103 9.00 12.15 -0.55
N THR A 104 10.27 12.55 -0.74
CA THR A 104 11.39 11.67 -1.05
C THR A 104 12.10 11.13 0.18
N HIS A 105 11.47 11.18 1.37
CA HIS A 105 12.08 10.84 2.65
C HIS A 105 11.46 9.61 3.32
N GLY A 106 12.15 9.11 4.36
CA GLY A 106 11.65 8.06 5.25
C GLY A 106 11.81 6.63 4.73
N PHE A 107 12.64 6.39 3.73
CA PHE A 107 12.99 5.05 3.22
C PHE A 107 14.48 5.01 2.86
N GLU A 108 15.02 3.81 2.66
CA GLU A 108 16.45 3.62 2.34
C GLU A 108 16.84 4.47 1.10
N PRO A 109 17.86 5.35 1.22
CA PRO A 109 18.41 6.08 0.08
C PRO A 109 18.80 5.13 -1.05
N ASN A 110 18.32 5.38 -2.27
CA ASN A 110 18.53 4.51 -3.42
C ASN A 110 19.02 5.29 -4.66
N VAL A 111 19.26 4.57 -5.77
CA VAL A 111 19.79 5.15 -7.01
C VAL A 111 18.91 6.25 -7.64
N PHE A 112 17.62 6.28 -7.28
CA PHE A 112 16.66 7.25 -7.79
C PHE A 112 16.56 8.51 -6.92
N THR A 113 16.88 8.40 -5.63
CA THR A 113 16.76 9.51 -4.68
C THR A 113 18.10 10.13 -4.28
N SER A 114 19.17 9.35 -4.31
CA SER A 114 20.46 9.69 -3.70
C SER A 114 21.65 9.35 -4.59
N VAL A 115 22.82 9.95 -4.26
CA VAL A 115 24.09 9.59 -4.90
C VAL A 115 24.68 8.38 -4.18
N ILE A 116 24.94 7.34 -4.96
CA ILE A 116 25.68 6.16 -4.56
C ILE A 116 27.05 6.24 -5.25
N PRO A 117 28.15 6.42 -4.49
CA PRO A 117 29.48 6.58 -5.05
C PRO A 117 29.87 5.46 -6.02
N GLY A 118 30.37 5.83 -7.20
CA GLY A 118 30.76 4.90 -8.26
C GLY A 118 29.62 4.31 -9.08
N VAL A 119 28.36 4.57 -8.71
CA VAL A 119 27.16 4.05 -9.40
C VAL A 119 26.48 5.15 -10.21
N ASN A 120 26.18 6.29 -9.59
CA ASN A 120 25.40 7.35 -10.23
C ASN A 120 25.94 8.76 -9.90
N ASP A 121 27.26 8.90 -9.68
CA ASP A 121 27.93 10.13 -9.25
C ASP A 121 27.52 11.40 -10.03
N THR A 122 27.33 11.24 -11.34
CA THR A 122 27.00 12.33 -12.27
C THR A 122 25.61 12.20 -12.88
N ALA A 123 24.86 11.15 -12.55
CA ALA A 123 23.54 10.93 -13.12
C ALA A 123 22.50 11.83 -12.43
N MET A 124 21.52 12.28 -13.21
CA MET A 124 20.36 12.97 -12.64
C MET A 124 19.50 11.97 -11.88
N LYS A 125 19.17 12.30 -10.62
CA LYS A 125 18.32 11.49 -9.74
C LYS A 125 16.85 11.73 -10.07
N THR A 126 16.02 10.70 -10.11
CA THR A 126 14.57 10.85 -10.38
C THR A 126 13.90 11.81 -9.41
N ALA A 127 14.23 11.70 -8.12
CA ALA A 127 13.50 12.39 -7.08
C ALA A 127 13.89 13.87 -6.88
N THR A 128 15.01 14.31 -7.47
CA THR A 128 15.55 15.67 -7.26
C THR A 128 16.16 16.29 -8.51
N GLY A 129 16.40 15.53 -9.57
CA GLY A 129 17.10 16.02 -10.76
C GLY A 129 16.21 16.91 -11.63
N SER A 130 14.90 16.70 -11.59
CA SER A 130 13.94 17.51 -12.33
C SER A 130 13.88 18.93 -11.76
N ASN A 131 13.43 19.90 -12.56
CA ASN A 131 13.25 21.29 -12.11
C ASN A 131 14.49 21.87 -11.38
N CYS A 132 15.69 21.58 -11.87
CA CYS A 132 16.96 22.07 -11.32
C CYS A 132 17.15 21.87 -9.81
N GLY A 133 16.80 20.69 -9.28
CA GLY A 133 17.11 20.35 -7.88
C GLY A 133 15.92 20.42 -6.93
N LEU A 134 14.73 20.82 -7.40
CA LEU A 134 13.55 20.82 -6.55
C LEU A 134 13.17 19.38 -6.17
N PRO A 135 12.87 19.09 -4.90
CA PRO A 135 12.46 17.76 -4.49
C PRO A 135 11.12 17.40 -5.13
N ALA A 136 10.94 16.14 -5.48
CA ALA A 136 9.66 15.62 -5.90
C ALA A 136 8.68 15.63 -4.71
N VAL A 137 7.47 16.10 -4.97
CA VAL A 137 6.39 16.21 -3.97
C VAL A 137 5.07 15.82 -4.60
N ALA A 138 4.19 15.21 -3.81
CA ALA A 138 2.88 14.79 -4.29
C ALA A 138 1.76 15.00 -3.26
N ALA A 139 0.53 14.94 -3.76
CA ALA A 139 -0.67 14.71 -2.98
C ALA A 139 -1.47 13.56 -3.60
N VAL A 140 -2.07 12.73 -2.75
CA VAL A 140 -3.03 11.70 -3.15
C VAL A 140 -4.32 11.93 -2.36
N ARG A 141 -5.43 12.14 -3.06
CA ARG A 141 -6.76 12.38 -2.48
C ARG A 141 -7.62 11.14 -2.65
N LEU A 142 -8.33 10.72 -1.61
CA LEU A 142 -9.30 9.63 -1.70
C LEU A 142 -10.67 10.17 -1.30
N VAL A 143 -11.58 10.16 -2.26
CA VAL A 143 -12.94 10.67 -2.11
C VAL A 143 -13.92 9.52 -2.31
N VAL A 144 -14.93 9.43 -1.44
CA VAL A 144 -16.01 8.47 -1.65
C VAL A 144 -17.06 9.10 -2.55
N GLU A 145 -17.43 8.38 -3.61
CA GLU A 145 -18.46 8.78 -4.55
C GLU A 145 -19.84 8.33 -4.06
N PRO A 146 -20.81 9.24 -3.88
CA PRO A 146 -22.15 8.87 -3.43
C PRO A 146 -23.02 8.37 -4.59
N LYS A 147 -22.53 7.36 -5.33
CA LYS A 147 -23.25 6.74 -6.45
C LYS A 147 -24.57 6.10 -5.96
N PRO A 148 -25.69 6.27 -6.69
CA PRO A 148 -26.96 5.70 -6.29
C PRO A 148 -26.90 4.17 -6.13
N GLY A 149 -27.30 3.67 -4.95
CA GLY A 149 -27.33 2.23 -4.66
C GLY A 149 -26.02 1.65 -4.13
N LEU A 150 -24.93 2.42 -4.11
CA LEU A 150 -23.66 1.98 -3.53
C LEU A 150 -23.47 2.49 -2.10
N PRO A 151 -22.71 1.76 -1.25
CA PRO A 151 -22.31 2.24 0.07
C PRO A 151 -21.53 3.55 0.02
N THR A 152 -21.72 4.39 1.04
CA THR A 152 -20.98 5.66 1.23
C THR A 152 -20.05 5.63 2.45
N ASP A 153 -20.01 4.50 3.17
CA ASP A 153 -19.03 4.28 4.23
C ASP A 153 -17.73 3.77 3.60
N PRO A 154 -16.60 4.49 3.71
CA PRO A 154 -15.33 4.02 3.14
C PRO A 154 -14.75 2.78 3.85
N ASN A 155 -15.40 2.30 4.93
CA ASN A 155 -15.11 1.00 5.55
C ASN A 155 -15.85 -0.17 4.89
N ASP A 156 -16.75 0.10 3.94
CA ASP A 156 -17.42 -0.90 3.13
C ASP A 156 -16.62 -1.14 1.83
N PRO A 157 -16.14 -2.36 1.56
CA PRO A 157 -15.43 -2.67 0.32
C PRO A 157 -16.23 -2.49 -0.97
N GLY A 158 -17.57 -2.43 -0.87
CA GLY A 158 -18.47 -2.11 -1.98
C GLY A 158 -18.60 -0.60 -2.26
N ALA A 159 -18.04 0.27 -1.42
CA ALA A 159 -18.02 1.70 -1.69
C ALA A 159 -17.16 2.03 -2.92
N PHE A 160 -17.61 3.00 -3.70
CA PHE A 160 -16.88 3.51 -4.87
C PHE A 160 -16.00 4.69 -4.45
N ILE A 161 -14.70 4.58 -4.64
CA ILE A 161 -13.74 5.56 -4.15
C ILE A 161 -12.83 6.01 -5.29
N ASP A 162 -12.82 7.31 -5.55
CA ASP A 162 -11.95 7.90 -6.56
C ASP A 162 -10.64 8.36 -5.91
N ILE A 163 -9.54 8.01 -6.57
CA ILE A 163 -8.20 8.32 -6.11
C ILE A 163 -7.51 9.22 -7.12
N PHE A 164 -7.20 10.45 -6.70
CA PHE A 164 -6.49 11.43 -7.51
C PHE A 164 -5.05 11.57 -7.01
N THR A 165 -4.09 11.27 -7.88
CA THR A 165 -2.66 11.42 -7.60
C THR A 165 -2.10 12.57 -8.42
N ASP A 166 -1.48 13.55 -7.74
CA ASP A 166 -0.85 14.71 -8.37
C ASP A 166 0.60 14.84 -7.90
N ILE A 167 1.54 14.81 -8.84
CA ILE A 167 2.98 14.77 -8.55
C ILE A 167 3.73 15.81 -9.38
N SER A 168 4.57 16.59 -8.70
CA SER A 168 5.57 17.46 -9.34
C SER A 168 6.97 16.96 -9.05
N GLY A 169 7.77 16.78 -10.10
CA GLY A 169 9.21 16.54 -10.01
C GLY A 169 9.68 15.13 -10.37
N LEU A 170 8.84 14.28 -10.95
CA LEU A 170 9.28 12.97 -11.47
C LEU A 170 9.56 13.05 -12.96
N PHE A 171 10.65 12.47 -13.46
CA PHE A 171 10.94 12.49 -14.90
C PHE A 171 10.02 11.59 -15.71
N VAL A 172 9.71 11.99 -16.94
CA VAL A 172 9.38 11.02 -18.00
C VAL A 172 10.51 10.01 -18.10
N ILE A 173 10.16 8.75 -18.01
CA ILE A 173 11.15 7.66 -18.06
C ILE A 173 11.59 7.49 -19.52
N ASN A 174 12.91 7.54 -19.75
CA ASN A 174 13.49 7.28 -21.06
C ASN A 174 13.15 5.85 -21.50
N ASN A 175 12.95 5.66 -22.81
CA ASN A 175 12.55 4.42 -23.50
C ASN A 175 13.08 3.11 -22.87
N GLU A 176 12.35 2.00 -23.08
CA GLU A 176 12.49 0.63 -22.48
C GLU A 176 11.37 0.25 -21.48
N SER A 177 10.14 0.71 -21.73
CA SER A 177 8.93 0.30 -20.98
C SER A 177 8.99 0.57 -19.46
N GLY A 178 9.50 1.72 -19.03
CA GLY A 178 9.42 2.13 -17.62
C GLY A 178 8.17 2.96 -17.31
N TRP A 179 7.62 2.79 -16.09
CA TRP A 179 6.49 3.55 -15.57
C TRP A 179 6.69 3.89 -14.09
N TYR A 180 5.87 4.79 -13.57
CA TYR A 180 5.66 4.92 -12.13
C TYR A 180 4.46 4.08 -11.73
N GLU A 181 4.48 3.58 -10.50
CA GLU A 181 3.36 2.83 -9.96
C GLU A 181 3.03 3.34 -8.56
N GLY A 182 1.74 3.60 -8.33
CA GLY A 182 1.22 3.97 -7.02
C GLY A 182 0.86 2.73 -6.21
N TRP A 183 1.10 2.79 -4.90
CA TRP A 183 0.86 1.66 -4.00
C TRP A 183 0.14 2.13 -2.76
N MET A 184 -1.08 1.63 -2.55
CA MET A 184 -1.72 1.67 -1.24
C MET A 184 -1.19 0.51 -0.39
N ILE A 185 -0.66 0.82 0.79
CA ILE A 185 0.03 -0.15 1.64
C ILE A 185 -0.73 -0.33 2.94
N HIS A 186 -1.14 -1.57 3.21
CA HIS A 186 -1.68 -2.01 4.49
C HIS A 186 -0.62 -2.82 5.24
N ASP A 187 -0.18 -2.35 6.41
CA ASP A 187 0.71 -3.13 7.27
C ASP A 187 -0.10 -4.14 8.10
N LEU A 188 0.29 -5.42 8.05
CA LEU A 188 -0.40 -6.52 8.71
C LEU A 188 -0.64 -6.21 10.20
N THR A 189 -1.88 -6.33 10.66
CA THR A 189 -2.24 -6.14 12.07
C THR A 189 -2.41 -7.48 12.77
N VAL A 190 -2.01 -7.58 14.04
CA VAL A 190 -2.32 -8.74 14.88
C VAL A 190 -3.84 -8.81 15.08
N PRO A 191 -4.51 -9.89 14.61
CA PRO A 191 -5.96 -9.96 14.61
C PRO A 191 -6.52 -10.28 16.01
N PRO A 192 -7.85 -10.13 16.21
CA PRO A 192 -8.51 -10.57 17.44
C PRO A 192 -8.38 -12.09 17.66
N VAL A 193 -8.48 -12.50 18.93
CA VAL A 193 -8.45 -13.91 19.33
C VAL A 193 -9.84 -14.52 19.22
N ALA A 194 -9.94 -15.70 18.63
CA ALA A 194 -11.18 -16.48 18.55
C ALA A 194 -10.93 -17.98 18.85
N PRO A 195 -11.98 -18.76 19.17
CA PRO A 195 -11.86 -20.22 19.22
C PRO A 195 -11.39 -20.79 17.87
N PRO A 196 -10.56 -21.85 17.87
CA PRO A 196 -10.18 -22.48 16.61
C PRO A 196 -11.40 -23.13 15.94
N ARG A 197 -11.28 -23.33 14.62
CA ARG A 197 -12.13 -24.23 13.84
C ARG A 197 -12.01 -25.67 14.36
N PRO A 198 -12.92 -26.59 13.97
CA PRO A 198 -12.85 -27.99 14.37
C PRO A 198 -11.55 -28.72 13.99
N ASP A 199 -10.87 -28.27 12.93
CA ASP A 199 -9.57 -28.78 12.47
C ASP A 199 -8.37 -28.23 13.27
N GLY A 200 -8.61 -27.34 14.24
CA GLY A 200 -7.60 -26.70 15.07
C GLY A 200 -7.00 -25.43 14.48
N HIS A 201 -7.35 -25.07 13.24
CA HIS A 201 -6.89 -23.83 12.60
C HIS A 201 -7.65 -22.61 13.11
N ALA A 202 -7.09 -21.42 12.92
CA ALA A 202 -7.78 -20.17 13.21
C ALA A 202 -8.98 -19.95 12.27
N GLN A 203 -9.96 -19.16 12.71
CA GLN A 203 -11.05 -18.69 11.86
C GLN A 203 -10.59 -17.52 11.00
N PHE A 204 -11.27 -17.28 9.87
CA PHE A 204 -10.94 -16.17 8.97
C PHE A 204 -10.79 -14.85 9.72
N GLY A 205 -9.69 -14.14 9.50
CA GLY A 205 -9.40 -12.85 10.11
C GLY A 205 -9.08 -12.88 11.61
N THR A 206 -8.86 -14.06 12.21
CA THR A 206 -8.56 -14.23 13.65
C THR A 206 -7.25 -14.98 13.90
N ILE A 207 -6.83 -15.08 15.17
CA ILE A 207 -5.80 -16.00 15.67
C ILE A 207 -6.34 -16.83 16.84
N THR A 208 -5.73 -17.98 17.13
CA THR A 208 -6.11 -18.75 18.32
C THR A 208 -5.46 -18.18 19.59
N ALA A 209 -5.94 -18.60 20.76
CA ALA A 209 -5.31 -18.23 22.03
C ALA A 209 -3.85 -18.69 22.14
N ALA A 210 -3.51 -19.83 21.50
CA ALA A 210 -2.15 -20.36 21.50
C ALA A 210 -1.22 -19.52 20.59
N ASP A 211 -1.72 -19.07 19.45
CA ASP A 211 -0.99 -18.12 18.59
C ASP A 211 -0.74 -16.81 19.32
N ALA A 212 -1.77 -16.22 19.93
CA ALA A 212 -1.65 -14.96 20.67
C ALA A 212 -0.61 -15.05 21.79
N ALA A 213 -0.60 -16.16 22.56
CA ALA A 213 0.42 -16.40 23.58
C ALA A 213 1.83 -16.51 22.98
N LYS A 214 1.97 -17.16 21.82
CA LYS A 214 3.26 -17.29 21.13
C LYS A 214 3.75 -15.95 20.59
N LEU A 215 2.87 -15.15 19.99
CA LEU A 215 3.15 -13.81 19.47
C LEU A 215 3.55 -12.84 20.59
N ALA A 216 2.81 -12.83 21.70
CA ALA A 216 3.12 -11.99 22.86
C ALA A 216 4.45 -12.34 23.53
N ALA A 217 4.98 -13.56 23.31
CA ALA A 217 6.28 -13.99 23.79
C ALA A 217 7.44 -13.69 22.81
N MET A 218 7.16 -13.16 21.61
CA MET A 218 8.20 -12.75 20.65
C MET A 218 8.82 -11.42 21.06
N GLY A 219 10.14 -11.27 20.86
CA GLY A 219 10.86 -10.02 21.07
C GLY A 219 10.58 -9.38 22.42
N SER A 220 10.12 -8.12 22.41
CA SER A 220 9.72 -7.36 23.59
C SER A 220 8.22 -7.49 23.93
N GLY A 221 7.49 -8.40 23.27
CA GLY A 221 6.05 -8.60 23.46
C GLY A 221 5.16 -7.56 22.77
N HIS A 222 5.63 -6.93 21.68
CA HIS A 222 4.86 -5.94 20.93
C HIS A 222 3.63 -6.55 20.21
N ASN A 223 3.74 -7.80 19.75
CA ASN A 223 2.70 -8.44 18.93
C ASN A 223 1.50 -8.91 19.76
N VAL A 224 0.60 -7.98 20.09
CA VAL A 224 -0.71 -8.23 20.73
C VAL A 224 -1.86 -7.73 19.83
N PRO A 225 -3.08 -8.29 19.96
CA PRO A 225 -4.22 -7.92 19.11
C PRO A 225 -4.44 -6.40 19.01
N GLY A 226 -4.66 -5.93 17.77
CA GLY A 226 -4.84 -4.51 17.45
C GLY A 226 -3.55 -3.75 17.11
N ASN A 227 -2.37 -4.28 17.45
CA ASN A 227 -1.10 -3.68 17.04
C ASN A 227 -0.76 -4.06 15.59
N ILE A 228 0.03 -3.20 14.92
CA ILE A 228 0.73 -3.60 13.69
C ILE A 228 1.72 -4.70 14.05
N PHE A 229 1.65 -5.82 13.35
CA PHE A 229 2.52 -6.97 13.50
C PHE A 229 3.96 -6.60 13.13
N THR A 230 4.90 -7.09 13.93
CA THR A 230 6.34 -6.98 13.66
C THR A 230 6.96 -8.36 13.58
N VAL A 231 7.82 -8.60 12.58
CA VAL A 231 8.44 -9.92 12.35
C VAL A 231 9.32 -10.39 13.52
N ASP A 232 9.82 -9.45 14.33
CA ASP A 232 10.72 -9.71 15.46
C ASP A 232 10.05 -9.57 16.84
N GLY A 233 8.80 -9.09 16.90
CA GLY A 233 8.08 -8.85 18.16
C GLY A 233 8.58 -7.65 18.97
N ASN A 234 9.44 -6.82 18.38
CA ASN A 234 9.96 -5.58 18.97
C ASN A 234 9.06 -4.39 18.62
N PRO A 235 9.30 -3.18 19.17
CA PRO A 235 8.53 -2.00 18.80
C PRO A 235 8.53 -1.76 17.29
N LEU A 236 7.42 -1.18 16.83
CA LEU A 236 7.20 -0.83 15.44
C LEU A 236 8.35 -0.02 14.84
N ARG A 237 8.87 -0.48 13.72
CA ARG A 237 9.89 0.20 12.94
C ARG A 237 9.51 0.16 11.46
N PHE A 238 8.89 1.24 11.01
CA PHE A 238 8.63 1.49 9.60
C PHE A 238 9.93 1.64 8.80
N PRO A 239 9.83 1.67 7.46
CA PRO A 239 10.93 2.10 6.61
C PRO A 239 11.52 3.41 7.10
N SER A 240 12.83 3.57 6.92
CA SER A 240 13.55 4.77 7.34
C SER A 240 14.76 5.05 6.47
N GLU A 241 15.28 6.28 6.53
CA GLU A 241 16.54 6.64 5.84
C GLU A 241 17.77 5.92 6.39
N SER A 242 17.67 5.34 7.60
CA SER A 242 18.72 4.54 8.22
C SER A 242 18.66 3.05 7.85
N ASP A 243 17.71 2.66 7.00
CA ASP A 243 17.64 1.30 6.49
C ASP A 243 18.80 1.05 5.52
N HIS A 244 19.39 -0.15 5.61
CA HIS A 244 20.55 -0.58 4.84
C HIS A 244 20.43 -2.07 4.54
N PHE A 245 19.97 -2.43 3.34
CA PHE A 245 19.79 -3.82 2.94
C PHE A 245 21.15 -4.54 2.79
N PRO A 246 21.28 -5.82 3.21
CA PRO A 246 20.27 -6.68 3.85
C PRO A 246 20.23 -6.58 5.39
N THR A 247 21.01 -5.69 5.99
CA THR A 247 21.31 -5.72 7.43
C THR A 247 20.28 -5.04 8.33
N ILE A 248 19.73 -3.90 7.92
CA ILE A 248 18.80 -3.07 8.71
C ILE A 248 17.60 -2.77 7.82
N GLN A 249 16.45 -3.41 8.08
CA GLN A 249 15.21 -3.23 7.31
C GLN A 249 13.98 -3.17 8.19
N THR A 250 12.97 -2.40 7.79
CA THR A 250 11.65 -2.33 8.43
C THR A 250 11.20 -3.67 9.00
N ASN A 251 10.59 -3.69 10.18
CA ASN A 251 10.13 -4.92 10.81
C ASN A 251 8.64 -5.22 10.59
N VAL A 252 7.95 -4.43 9.75
CA VAL A 252 6.53 -4.63 9.41
C VAL A 252 6.35 -5.57 8.21
N VAL A 253 5.13 -6.05 8.03
CA VAL A 253 4.72 -6.91 6.91
C VAL A 253 3.69 -6.18 6.05
N PRO A 254 4.08 -5.55 4.92
CA PRO A 254 3.17 -4.82 4.06
C PRO A 254 2.37 -5.73 3.12
N ILE A 255 1.11 -5.36 2.87
CA ILE A 255 0.26 -5.79 1.77
C ILE A 255 0.14 -4.60 0.84
N GLN A 256 0.54 -4.78 -0.42
CA GLN A 256 0.66 -3.68 -1.38
C GLN A 256 -0.37 -3.87 -2.49
N LEU A 257 -1.28 -2.91 -2.59
CA LEU A 257 -2.29 -2.83 -3.63
C LEU A 257 -1.82 -1.81 -4.68
N SER A 258 -1.74 -2.25 -5.93
CA SER A 258 -1.37 -1.40 -7.06
C SER A 258 -2.50 -0.42 -7.40
N MET A 259 -2.15 0.84 -7.62
CA MET A 259 -3.00 1.91 -8.15
C MET A 259 -2.83 2.12 -9.65
N GLY A 260 -2.28 1.11 -10.32
CA GLY A 260 -1.98 1.17 -11.73
C GLY A 260 -0.66 1.88 -12.04
N ALA A 261 -0.13 1.52 -13.20
CA ALA A 261 1.04 2.12 -13.81
C ALA A 261 0.66 3.41 -14.54
N TYR A 262 1.47 4.46 -14.37
CA TYR A 262 1.31 5.73 -15.08
C TYR A 262 2.65 6.32 -15.49
N ASN A 263 2.61 7.22 -16.46
CA ASN A 263 3.77 8.03 -16.85
C ASN A 263 3.43 9.51 -16.71
N CYS A 264 4.43 10.36 -16.70
CA CYS A 264 4.24 11.80 -16.59
C CYS A 264 3.71 12.35 -17.92
N LEU A 265 2.70 13.23 -17.84
CA LEU A 265 2.04 13.81 -19.01
C LEU A 265 3.02 14.64 -19.84
N GLN A 266 3.84 15.45 -19.16
CA GLN A 266 4.93 16.18 -19.78
C GLN A 266 6.06 16.45 -18.79
N GLN A 267 7.24 15.92 -19.12
CA GLN A 267 8.51 16.05 -18.40
C GLN A 267 8.46 15.72 -16.91
N THR A 268 7.95 16.63 -16.08
CA THR A 268 8.05 16.59 -14.61
C THR A 268 6.70 16.54 -13.89
N ASP A 269 5.62 16.52 -14.67
CA ASP A 269 4.25 16.70 -14.20
C ASP A 269 3.45 15.41 -14.44
N CYS A 270 3.05 14.75 -13.35
CA CYS A 270 2.50 13.40 -13.39
C CYS A 270 1.21 13.38 -12.57
N HIS A 271 0.10 13.15 -13.27
CA HIS A 271 -1.25 13.16 -12.74
C HIS A 271 -1.92 11.85 -13.13
N ALA A 272 -2.59 11.19 -12.19
CA ALA A 272 -3.29 9.94 -12.42
C ALA A 272 -4.63 9.88 -11.66
N TYR A 273 -5.56 9.13 -12.22
CA TYR A 273 -6.87 8.80 -11.66
C TYR A 273 -6.98 7.29 -11.54
N TRP A 274 -7.60 6.82 -10.47
CA TRP A 274 -7.85 5.39 -10.26
C TRP A 274 -9.09 5.17 -9.39
N GLU A 275 -9.84 4.11 -9.70
CA GLU A 275 -11.05 3.70 -8.99
C GLU A 275 -10.71 2.59 -7.99
N PHE A 276 -11.00 2.80 -6.71
CA PHE A 276 -10.93 1.77 -5.67
C PHE A 276 -12.33 1.22 -5.41
N ASN A 277 -12.51 -0.07 -5.68
CA ASN A 277 -13.68 -0.85 -5.27
C ASN A 277 -13.30 -2.35 -5.26
N TYR A 278 -14.24 -3.25 -4.99
CA TYR A 278 -13.95 -4.69 -4.94
C TYR A 278 -13.45 -5.30 -6.26
N THR A 279 -13.70 -4.70 -7.43
CA THR A 279 -13.21 -5.19 -8.72
C THR A 279 -11.73 -4.83 -8.96
N THR A 280 -11.25 -3.74 -8.35
CA THR A 280 -9.87 -3.26 -8.47
C THR A 280 -9.01 -3.53 -7.23
N ASN A 281 -9.61 -3.92 -6.10
CA ASN A 281 -8.97 -4.21 -4.82
C ASN A 281 -8.33 -5.63 -4.76
N TRP A 282 -7.49 -5.91 -5.75
CA TRP A 282 -6.81 -7.19 -5.95
C TRP A 282 -5.29 -7.00 -5.95
N VAL A 283 -4.58 -7.84 -5.19
CA VAL A 283 -3.13 -7.73 -4.98
C VAL A 283 -2.36 -8.79 -5.75
N HIS A 284 -1.11 -8.48 -6.06
CA HIS A 284 -0.21 -9.42 -6.73
C HIS A 284 -0.05 -10.74 -5.94
N PRO A 285 0.15 -11.88 -6.63
CA PRO A 285 0.22 -13.16 -5.95
C PRO A 285 1.38 -13.21 -4.98
N LEU A 286 1.07 -13.59 -3.74
CA LEU A 286 2.05 -13.56 -2.66
C LEU A 286 3.10 -14.66 -2.82
N TYR A 287 2.85 -15.77 -3.50
CA TYR A 287 3.91 -16.78 -3.71
C TYR A 287 5.03 -16.30 -4.64
N GLU A 288 4.89 -15.16 -5.33
CA GLU A 288 6.02 -14.57 -6.05
C GLU A 288 6.91 -13.73 -5.12
N LEU A 289 6.50 -13.49 -3.85
CA LEU A 289 7.28 -12.77 -2.85
C LEU A 289 8.73 -13.28 -2.72
N PRO A 290 9.02 -14.60 -2.64
CA PRO A 290 10.39 -15.10 -2.54
C PRO A 290 11.29 -14.64 -3.70
N PHE A 291 10.71 -14.36 -4.86
CA PHE A 291 11.43 -14.02 -6.09
C PHE A 291 11.59 -12.50 -6.28
N THR A 292 11.33 -11.69 -5.25
CA THR A 292 11.40 -10.21 -5.29
C THR A 292 12.63 -9.60 -4.60
N GLY A 293 13.70 -10.38 -4.45
CA GLY A 293 15.06 -9.87 -4.21
C GLY A 293 15.46 -9.60 -2.75
N GLY A 294 14.67 -9.98 -1.75
CA GLY A 294 15.12 -9.88 -0.34
C GLY A 294 14.20 -10.51 0.68
N PHE A 295 13.59 -11.61 0.29
CA PHE A 295 13.05 -12.53 1.28
C PHE A 295 14.15 -13.46 1.78
N PRO A 296 14.23 -13.72 3.10
CA PRO A 296 14.93 -14.89 3.56
C PRO A 296 14.11 -16.13 3.17
N ASP A 297 14.76 -17.13 2.60
CA ASP A 297 14.12 -18.43 2.33
C ASP A 297 13.81 -19.21 3.64
N LYS A 298 14.39 -18.80 4.78
CA LYS A 298 14.29 -19.43 6.11
C LYS A 298 13.84 -18.45 7.20
N PHE A 299 13.01 -18.92 8.15
CA PHE A 299 12.57 -18.10 9.29
C PHE A 299 13.75 -17.61 10.15
N GLY A 300 13.90 -16.30 10.28
CA GLY A 300 14.95 -15.66 11.07
C GLY A 300 16.34 -15.62 10.42
N ALA A 301 16.44 -16.00 9.14
CA ALA A 301 17.67 -15.83 8.34
C ALA A 301 17.76 -14.42 7.73
N ALA A 302 18.93 -14.08 7.19
CA ALA A 302 19.11 -12.87 6.40
C ALA A 302 18.46 -13.05 5.02
N PRO A 303 17.97 -11.97 4.38
CA PRO A 303 17.58 -11.96 2.98
C PRO A 303 18.67 -12.49 2.03
N ASP A 304 18.37 -13.47 1.17
CA ASP A 304 19.34 -14.13 0.26
C ASP A 304 18.82 -14.41 -1.18
N ALA A 305 17.55 -14.11 -1.48
CA ALA A 305 16.96 -14.40 -2.80
C ALA A 305 17.67 -13.72 -4.01
N PHE A 306 18.35 -12.59 -3.80
CA PHE A 306 19.14 -11.95 -4.85
C PHE A 306 20.42 -12.73 -5.13
N GLU A 307 21.16 -13.09 -4.09
CA GLU A 307 22.40 -13.86 -4.15
C GLU A 307 22.17 -15.26 -4.75
N ASP A 308 21.00 -15.84 -4.51
CA ASP A 308 20.60 -17.14 -5.04
C ASP A 308 20.09 -17.09 -6.50
N GLY A 309 20.00 -15.89 -7.09
CA GLY A 309 19.59 -15.70 -8.50
C GLY A 309 18.10 -15.99 -8.75
N GLU A 310 17.26 -15.87 -7.72
CA GLU A 310 15.83 -16.16 -7.80
C GLU A 310 15.01 -15.00 -8.37
N ILE A 311 15.60 -13.81 -8.55
CA ILE A 311 14.88 -12.65 -9.12
C ILE A 311 14.31 -13.00 -10.51
N GLY A 312 12.99 -12.89 -10.65
CA GLY A 312 12.29 -13.16 -11.90
C GLY A 312 12.18 -14.64 -12.29
N ALA A 313 12.50 -15.59 -11.40
CA ALA A 313 12.49 -17.02 -11.72
C ALA A 313 11.07 -17.60 -11.98
N LEU A 314 10.00 -16.90 -11.58
CA LEU A 314 8.62 -17.22 -11.96
C LEU A 314 8.17 -16.32 -13.13
N GLN A 315 8.00 -16.92 -14.31
CA GLN A 315 7.47 -16.24 -15.51
C GLN A 315 5.95 -16.36 -15.63
N SER A 316 5.33 -15.33 -16.24
CA SER A 316 3.90 -15.02 -16.32
C SER A 316 3.02 -16.11 -16.98
N ILE A 317 2.61 -17.09 -16.20
CA ILE A 317 1.39 -17.89 -16.39
C ILE A 317 0.58 -17.65 -15.12
N VAL A 318 -0.76 -17.55 -15.17
CA VAL A 318 -1.57 -17.64 -13.92
C VAL A 318 -1.32 -19.03 -13.37
N PRO A 319 -0.46 -19.22 -12.37
CA PRO A 319 0.15 -20.51 -12.13
C PRO A 319 -0.74 -21.41 -11.27
N GLY A 320 -1.99 -21.01 -11.07
CA GLY A 320 -2.91 -21.59 -10.10
C GLY A 320 -2.49 -21.21 -8.67
N SER A 321 -2.74 -22.11 -7.73
CA SER A 321 -2.48 -21.88 -6.32
C SER A 321 -1.02 -22.11 -5.88
N GLY A 322 -0.09 -22.09 -6.84
CA GLY A 322 1.36 -22.09 -6.61
C GLY A 322 1.99 -23.49 -6.48
N PRO A 323 3.27 -23.58 -6.10
CA PRO A 323 4.03 -24.83 -6.10
C PRO A 323 3.47 -25.96 -5.21
N ALA A 324 2.74 -25.59 -4.16
CA ALA A 324 2.08 -26.53 -3.24
C ALA A 324 0.60 -26.81 -3.61
N GLY A 325 0.09 -26.15 -4.65
CA GLY A 325 -1.31 -26.21 -5.08
C GLY A 325 -1.48 -26.69 -6.52
N VAL A 326 -2.50 -26.15 -7.18
CA VAL A 326 -2.85 -26.47 -8.57
C VAL A 326 -1.87 -25.78 -9.51
N LYS A 327 -1.39 -26.52 -10.52
CA LYS A 327 -0.55 -25.97 -11.60
C LYS A 327 -1.36 -25.86 -12.88
N ASN A 328 -1.54 -24.64 -13.35
CA ASN A 328 -2.36 -24.36 -14.52
C ASN A 328 -1.63 -24.55 -15.85
N LYS A 329 -2.42 -24.84 -16.89
CA LYS A 329 -1.92 -25.03 -18.25
C LYS A 329 -1.80 -23.69 -18.96
N ALA A 330 -0.61 -23.39 -19.48
CA ALA A 330 -0.32 -22.12 -20.16
C ALA A 330 -1.24 -21.82 -21.37
N ASN A 331 -1.71 -22.82 -22.09
CA ASN A 331 -2.60 -22.62 -23.24
C ASN A 331 -4.05 -22.30 -22.85
N VAL A 332 -4.42 -22.49 -21.58
CA VAL A 332 -5.76 -22.17 -21.05
C VAL A 332 -5.72 -20.88 -20.23
N TYR A 333 -4.72 -20.77 -19.35
CA TYR A 333 -4.58 -19.69 -18.36
C TYR A 333 -3.47 -18.68 -18.69
N GLY A 334 -2.84 -18.81 -19.86
CA GLY A 334 -1.92 -17.82 -20.39
C GLY A 334 -2.64 -16.74 -21.18
N ASP A 335 -1.89 -15.69 -21.51
CA ASP A 335 -2.38 -14.59 -22.34
C ASP A 335 -2.42 -15.01 -23.80
N ASN A 336 -3.60 -15.43 -24.25
CA ASN A 336 -3.85 -15.73 -25.65
C ASN A 336 -3.80 -14.41 -26.45
N PRO A 337 -2.94 -14.26 -27.46
CA PRO A 337 -2.86 -13.03 -28.25
C PRO A 337 -4.18 -12.62 -28.92
N ASN A 338 -5.07 -13.58 -29.20
CA ASN A 338 -6.39 -13.32 -29.79
C ASN A 338 -7.50 -13.12 -28.73
N ARG A 339 -7.19 -13.37 -27.46
CA ARG A 339 -8.06 -13.11 -26.30
C ARG A 339 -7.15 -12.74 -25.12
N PRO A 340 -6.57 -11.52 -25.14
CA PRO A 340 -5.74 -11.06 -24.03
C PRO A 340 -6.54 -11.13 -22.73
N ARG A 341 -5.85 -11.21 -21.61
CA ARG A 341 -6.50 -11.08 -20.31
C ARG A 341 -6.96 -9.64 -20.14
N ASP A 342 -8.19 -9.49 -19.70
CA ASP A 342 -8.80 -8.19 -19.54
C ASP A 342 -9.61 -8.18 -18.24
N PRO A 343 -9.05 -7.62 -17.15
CA PRO A 343 -9.76 -7.47 -15.88
C PRO A 343 -11.08 -6.71 -16.01
N ASP A 344 -11.26 -5.83 -17.00
CA ASP A 344 -12.51 -5.07 -17.19
C ASP A 344 -13.68 -5.98 -17.61
N LEU A 345 -13.41 -7.21 -18.06
CA LEU A 345 -14.44 -8.22 -18.25
C LEU A 345 -15.06 -8.68 -16.92
N PHE A 346 -14.56 -8.24 -15.77
CA PHE A 346 -15.15 -8.52 -14.46
C PHE A 346 -16.64 -8.17 -14.43
N ASP A 347 -17.03 -7.06 -15.06
CA ASP A 347 -18.41 -6.51 -15.02
C ASP A 347 -19.30 -7.01 -16.17
N ALA A 348 -18.89 -8.05 -16.89
CA ALA A 348 -19.71 -8.60 -17.97
C ALA A 348 -21.02 -9.22 -17.43
N ASP A 349 -22.16 -8.79 -17.98
CA ASP A 349 -23.51 -9.32 -17.64
C ASP A 349 -23.66 -10.83 -17.86
N ILE A 350 -22.81 -11.41 -18.72
CA ILE A 350 -22.82 -12.83 -19.05
C ILE A 350 -21.62 -13.48 -18.36
N ASP A 351 -21.85 -14.31 -17.35
CA ASP A 351 -20.80 -14.96 -16.56
C ASP A 351 -19.71 -15.65 -17.40
N SER A 352 -20.10 -16.34 -18.47
CA SER A 352 -19.13 -17.02 -19.37
C SER A 352 -18.17 -16.07 -20.11
N GLN A 353 -18.46 -14.76 -20.11
CA GLN A 353 -17.62 -13.72 -20.67
C GLN A 353 -16.70 -13.09 -19.64
N ARG A 354 -17.00 -13.26 -18.33
CA ARG A 354 -16.18 -12.71 -17.25
C ARG A 354 -14.77 -13.29 -17.27
N GLU A 355 -13.80 -12.49 -16.83
CA GLU A 355 -12.41 -12.93 -16.78
C GLU A 355 -12.23 -14.02 -15.70
N PHE A 356 -11.78 -15.19 -16.13
CA PHE A 356 -11.54 -16.34 -15.26
C PHE A 356 -10.05 -16.56 -14.99
N ARG A 357 -9.17 -15.85 -15.71
CA ARG A 357 -7.72 -15.93 -15.59
C ARG A 357 -7.18 -14.81 -14.71
N GLN A 358 -7.89 -14.43 -13.64
CA GLN A 358 -7.41 -13.39 -12.75
C GLN A 358 -6.07 -13.81 -12.16
N ARG A 359 -5.03 -12.99 -12.37
CA ARG A 359 -3.71 -13.27 -11.79
C ARG A 359 -3.70 -12.96 -10.32
N PHE A 360 -4.29 -11.83 -9.96
CA PHE A 360 -4.28 -11.28 -8.62
C PHE A 360 -5.24 -12.04 -7.70
N ILE A 361 -5.14 -11.75 -6.41
CA ILE A 361 -6.08 -12.25 -5.39
C ILE A 361 -6.72 -11.09 -4.64
N PRO A 362 -7.95 -11.24 -4.11
CA PRO A 362 -8.58 -10.22 -3.29
C PRO A 362 -7.70 -9.83 -2.09
N SER A 363 -7.63 -8.53 -1.76
CA SER A 363 -6.69 -8.02 -0.74
C SER A 363 -6.90 -8.58 0.67
N GLY A 364 -8.15 -8.88 1.06
CA GLY A 364 -8.50 -9.54 2.31
C GLY A 364 -8.10 -11.02 2.34
N LEU A 365 -8.17 -11.72 1.21
CA LEU A 365 -7.63 -13.07 1.06
C LEU A 365 -6.09 -13.06 1.18
N ALA A 366 -5.44 -12.07 0.58
CA ALA A 366 -4.00 -11.88 0.74
C ALA A 366 -3.61 -11.62 2.20
N ARG A 367 -4.40 -10.82 2.93
CA ARG A 367 -4.22 -10.64 4.37
C ARG A 367 -4.33 -11.96 5.11
N GLU A 368 -5.33 -12.77 4.80
CA GLU A 368 -5.53 -14.09 5.42
C GLU A 368 -4.32 -15.02 5.20
N ILE A 369 -3.79 -15.07 3.98
CA ILE A 369 -2.57 -15.82 3.65
C ILE A 369 -1.38 -15.33 4.49
N LEU A 370 -1.18 -14.02 4.62
CA LEU A 370 -0.10 -13.48 5.45
C LEU A 370 -0.31 -13.73 6.95
N LEU A 371 -1.55 -13.82 7.44
CA LEU A 371 -1.83 -14.24 8.80
C LEU A 371 -1.37 -15.67 9.04
N ASP A 372 -1.63 -16.59 8.11
CA ASP A 372 -1.14 -17.97 8.19
C ASP A 372 0.40 -18.05 8.19
N VAL A 373 1.05 -17.22 7.39
CA VAL A 373 2.51 -17.18 7.32
C VAL A 373 3.12 -16.62 8.60
N TYR A 374 2.62 -15.48 9.10
CA TYR A 374 3.31 -14.70 10.14
C TYR A 374 2.62 -14.69 11.50
N ALA A 375 1.29 -14.62 11.53
CA ALA A 375 0.51 -14.37 12.75
C ALA A 375 -0.06 -15.64 13.39
N ARG A 376 0.00 -16.80 12.72
CA ARG A 376 -0.54 -18.09 13.19
C ARG A 376 0.54 -19.16 13.41
N PRO A 377 1.57 -18.88 14.22
CA PRO A 377 2.73 -19.76 14.37
C PRO A 377 2.40 -21.13 15.01
N VAL A 378 1.24 -21.28 15.64
CA VAL A 378 0.78 -22.52 16.27
C VAL A 378 -0.34 -23.17 15.47
N SER A 379 -1.34 -22.41 15.05
CA SER A 379 -2.54 -22.96 14.40
C SER A 379 -2.37 -23.26 12.91
N PHE A 380 -1.30 -22.79 12.27
CA PHE A 380 -1.01 -23.08 10.87
C PHE A 380 0.41 -23.65 10.71
N GLU A 381 0.54 -24.82 10.08
CA GLU A 381 1.81 -25.48 9.71
C GLU A 381 2.96 -25.31 10.74
N PRO A 382 2.76 -25.59 12.06
CA PRO A 382 3.71 -25.21 13.12
C PRO A 382 5.11 -25.86 12.99
N ARG A 383 5.19 -26.93 12.17
CA ARG A 383 6.42 -27.69 11.89
C ARG A 383 7.20 -27.15 10.69
N THR A 384 6.60 -26.36 9.81
CA THR A 384 7.29 -25.80 8.63
C THR A 384 8.16 -24.60 9.05
N LYS A 385 9.48 -24.72 8.80
CA LYS A 385 10.50 -23.70 9.16
C LYS A 385 11.10 -22.97 7.96
N ASN A 386 10.80 -23.42 6.74
CA ASN A 386 11.12 -22.69 5.53
C ASN A 386 9.97 -21.70 5.25
N LEU A 387 10.30 -20.42 5.04
CA LEU A 387 9.30 -19.37 4.90
C LEU A 387 8.57 -19.50 3.57
N SER A 388 9.29 -19.79 2.50
CA SER A 388 8.74 -20.00 1.15
C SER A 388 7.77 -21.19 1.12
N GLU A 389 8.14 -22.33 1.72
CA GLU A 389 7.27 -23.51 1.84
C GLU A 389 5.98 -23.16 2.61
N ARG A 390 6.10 -22.43 3.73
CA ARG A 390 4.94 -22.04 4.52
C ARG A 390 4.03 -21.09 3.74
N LEU A 391 4.59 -20.14 3.00
CA LEU A 391 3.86 -19.22 2.14
C LEU A 391 3.13 -19.94 1.01
N PHE A 392 3.78 -20.90 0.34
CA PHE A 392 3.13 -21.70 -0.70
C PHE A 392 1.98 -22.53 -0.13
N LYS A 393 2.16 -23.12 1.05
CA LYS A 393 1.09 -23.85 1.74
C LYS A 393 -0.07 -22.95 2.16
N ALA A 394 0.22 -21.76 2.72
CA ALA A 394 -0.80 -20.79 3.11
C ALA A 394 -1.61 -20.31 1.91
N TYR A 395 -0.93 -19.93 0.83
CA TYR A 395 -1.58 -19.52 -0.41
C TYR A 395 -2.49 -20.63 -0.96
N ALA A 396 -1.99 -21.87 -1.05
CA ALA A 396 -2.78 -22.99 -1.54
C ALA A 396 -3.97 -23.32 -0.63
N ALA A 397 -3.78 -23.30 0.69
CA ALA A 397 -4.82 -23.60 1.66
C ALA A 397 -5.95 -22.57 1.60
N GLU A 398 -5.63 -21.28 1.58
CA GLU A 398 -6.63 -20.21 1.61
C GLU A 398 -7.32 -20.01 0.25
N VAL A 399 -6.60 -20.14 -0.87
CA VAL A 399 -7.23 -20.13 -2.21
C VAL A 399 -8.23 -21.28 -2.34
N ALA A 400 -7.89 -22.49 -1.88
CA ALA A 400 -8.79 -23.65 -1.96
C ALA A 400 -10.10 -23.51 -1.17
N ARG A 401 -10.21 -22.53 -0.25
CA ARG A 401 -11.46 -22.26 0.50
C ARG A 401 -12.44 -21.40 -0.31
N VAL A 402 -11.91 -20.63 -1.26
CA VAL A 402 -12.66 -19.69 -2.10
C VAL A 402 -12.88 -20.24 -3.51
N ASP A 403 -11.87 -20.90 -4.06
CA ASP A 403 -11.90 -21.58 -5.37
C ASP A 403 -12.99 -22.68 -5.37
N GLN A 404 -14.05 -22.45 -6.14
CA GLN A 404 -15.22 -23.33 -6.16
C GLN A 404 -15.07 -24.45 -7.19
N ASN A 405 -14.21 -24.27 -8.18
CA ASN A 405 -14.06 -25.18 -9.31
C ASN A 405 -12.76 -26.03 -9.24
N GLY A 406 -11.84 -25.69 -8.34
CA GLY A 406 -10.62 -26.42 -8.05
C GLY A 406 -9.47 -26.16 -9.03
N ASP A 407 -9.50 -25.04 -9.79
CA ASP A 407 -8.44 -24.68 -10.74
C ASP A 407 -7.31 -23.83 -10.12
N GLY A 408 -7.40 -23.51 -8.84
CA GLY A 408 -6.43 -22.72 -8.09
C GLY A 408 -6.39 -21.25 -8.47
N VAL A 409 -7.40 -20.75 -9.18
CA VAL A 409 -7.60 -19.33 -9.51
C VAL A 409 -8.85 -18.84 -8.80
N ILE A 410 -8.85 -17.58 -8.39
CA ILE A 410 -10.08 -16.91 -7.97
C ILE A 410 -10.56 -16.11 -9.16
N SER A 411 -11.51 -16.66 -9.92
CA SER A 411 -12.12 -15.96 -11.07
C SER A 411 -12.89 -14.71 -10.64
N ALA A 412 -13.26 -13.86 -11.60
CA ALA A 412 -14.16 -12.73 -11.33
C ALA A 412 -15.45 -13.18 -10.63
N SER A 413 -16.06 -14.28 -11.09
CA SER A 413 -17.28 -14.83 -10.48
C SER A 413 -17.06 -15.36 -9.05
N GLU A 414 -15.96 -16.06 -8.80
CA GLU A 414 -15.65 -16.61 -7.46
C GLU A 414 -15.24 -15.53 -6.46
N GLY A 415 -14.57 -14.47 -6.94
CA GLY A 415 -14.15 -13.32 -6.14
C GLY A 415 -15.16 -12.20 -6.07
N ASP A 416 -16.28 -12.28 -6.78
CA ASP A 416 -17.36 -11.30 -6.70
C ASP A 416 -17.80 -11.08 -5.25
N ILE A 417 -18.01 -9.84 -4.85
CA ILE A 417 -18.32 -9.48 -3.46
C ILE A 417 -19.62 -10.15 -3.00
N ASP A 418 -20.58 -10.37 -3.90
CA ASP A 418 -21.86 -10.99 -3.58
C ASP A 418 -21.82 -12.54 -3.64
N THR A 419 -20.72 -13.13 -4.12
CA THR A 419 -20.60 -14.58 -4.22
C THR A 419 -20.36 -15.21 -2.85
N ALA A 420 -21.14 -16.22 -2.49
CA ALA A 420 -20.96 -17.00 -1.28
C ALA A 420 -19.79 -18.00 -1.43
N THR A 421 -18.76 -17.88 -0.58
CA THR A 421 -17.65 -18.84 -0.52
C THR A 421 -17.27 -19.18 0.92
N ASP A 422 -16.60 -20.32 1.13
CA ASP A 422 -16.10 -20.75 2.45
C ASP A 422 -17.16 -20.77 3.57
N GLY A 423 -18.43 -20.99 3.23
CA GLY A 423 -19.54 -21.02 4.18
C GLY A 423 -20.02 -19.63 4.66
N PHE A 424 -19.52 -18.54 4.07
CA PHE A 424 -20.04 -17.19 4.27
C PHE A 424 -21.15 -16.88 3.25
N ALA A 425 -22.04 -15.95 3.60
CA ALA A 425 -23.14 -15.55 2.71
C ALA A 425 -22.67 -14.75 1.50
N ASP A 426 -21.52 -14.07 1.65
CA ASP A 426 -20.91 -13.19 0.65
C ASP A 426 -19.38 -13.14 0.85
N ASN A 427 -18.70 -12.43 -0.05
CA ASN A 427 -17.26 -12.27 -0.12
C ASN A 427 -16.73 -10.93 0.38
N THR A 428 -17.53 -10.14 1.10
CA THR A 428 -17.07 -8.85 1.66
C THR A 428 -15.74 -8.97 2.42
N ARG A 429 -15.56 -10.08 3.16
CA ARG A 429 -14.33 -10.39 3.92
C ARG A 429 -13.07 -10.58 3.06
N LEU A 430 -13.22 -10.88 1.77
CA LEU A 430 -12.11 -11.06 0.84
C LEU A 430 -11.46 -9.74 0.45
N PHE A 431 -12.03 -8.60 0.85
CA PHE A 431 -11.57 -7.27 0.48
C PHE A 431 -11.25 -6.42 1.70
N LEU A 432 -10.08 -5.79 1.70
CA LEU A 432 -9.71 -4.79 2.69
C LEU A 432 -10.37 -3.45 2.35
N PRO A 433 -11.01 -2.76 3.30
CA PRO A 433 -11.56 -1.43 3.01
C PRO A 433 -10.45 -0.39 2.81
N ALA A 434 -10.74 0.69 2.07
CA ALA A 434 -9.75 1.73 1.76
C ALA A 434 -9.12 2.37 3.01
N THR A 435 -9.86 2.35 4.12
CA THR A 435 -9.46 2.88 5.42
C THR A 435 -8.45 2.00 6.17
N VAL A 436 -8.02 0.84 5.68
CA VAL A 436 -6.94 0.09 6.37
C VAL A 436 -5.56 0.30 5.74
N TYR A 437 -5.50 0.88 4.55
CA TYR A 437 -4.24 1.24 3.91
C TYR A 437 -3.67 2.47 4.61
N ASN A 438 -2.59 2.28 5.36
CA ASN A 438 -2.05 3.26 6.28
C ASN A 438 -0.85 4.03 5.72
N ARG A 439 -0.34 3.64 4.55
CA ARG A 439 0.75 4.30 3.83
C ARG A 439 0.49 4.29 2.33
N PHE A 440 1.15 5.21 1.63
CA PHE A 440 1.20 5.23 0.18
C PHE A 440 2.65 5.35 -0.26
N ALA A 441 3.02 4.66 -1.34
CA ALA A 441 4.33 4.79 -1.98
C ALA A 441 4.16 4.96 -3.49
N VAL A 442 5.14 5.62 -4.11
CA VAL A 442 5.32 5.62 -5.56
C VAL A 442 6.66 4.96 -5.85
N THR A 443 6.66 4.00 -6.76
CA THR A 443 7.88 3.38 -7.27
C THR A 443 8.17 3.82 -8.68
N ARG A 444 9.45 3.79 -9.05
CA ARG A 444 9.89 3.81 -10.44
C ARG A 444 10.18 2.39 -10.87
N GLU A 445 9.39 1.87 -11.80
CA GLU A 445 9.56 0.53 -12.36
C GLU A 445 10.48 0.59 -13.58
N ILE A 446 11.46 -0.30 -13.59
CA ILE A 446 12.25 -0.70 -14.75
C ILE A 446 12.08 -2.22 -14.78
N ASN A 447 11.80 -2.84 -15.93
CA ASN A 447 11.48 -4.27 -16.05
C ASN A 447 12.64 -5.19 -15.58
N ASP A 448 12.84 -5.28 -14.27
CA ASP A 448 13.93 -5.97 -13.57
C ASP A 448 13.39 -7.11 -12.68
N GLY A 449 12.10 -7.43 -12.82
CA GLY A 449 11.41 -8.43 -12.02
C GLY A 449 10.83 -7.91 -10.71
N LEU A 450 10.91 -6.59 -10.44
CA LEU A 450 10.39 -5.96 -9.21
C LEU A 450 8.96 -5.39 -9.34
N LEU A 451 8.20 -5.84 -10.36
CA LEU A 451 6.83 -5.44 -10.76
C LEU A 451 5.82 -5.10 -9.67
N ALA A 452 6.03 -5.56 -8.43
CA ALA A 452 5.36 -4.96 -7.30
C ALA A 452 6.37 -4.80 -6.16
N PRO A 453 6.40 -3.65 -5.47
CA PRO A 453 7.03 -3.56 -4.20
C PRO A 453 6.31 -4.53 -3.29
N ARG A 454 7.09 -5.44 -2.75
CA ARG A 454 6.58 -6.60 -2.06
C ARG A 454 7.09 -6.53 -0.62
N PHE A 455 8.40 -6.56 -0.41
CA PHE A 455 9.09 -6.32 0.87
C PHE A 455 10.46 -5.69 0.59
N ALA A 456 11.33 -5.41 1.58
CA ALA A 456 12.73 -5.07 1.26
C ALA A 456 13.36 -6.17 0.35
N PRO A 457 14.07 -5.83 -0.74
CA PRO A 457 14.61 -4.52 -1.11
C PRO A 457 13.70 -3.73 -2.04
N SER A 458 12.40 -4.00 -2.15
CA SER A 458 11.51 -3.22 -3.02
C SER A 458 11.48 -1.71 -2.73
N GLN A 459 11.90 -1.29 -1.53
CA GLN A 459 12.18 0.11 -1.21
C GLN A 459 13.24 0.76 -2.12
N ARG A 460 14.09 -0.05 -2.78
CA ARG A 460 15.05 0.44 -3.78
C ARG A 460 14.37 1.01 -5.03
N GLY A 461 13.12 0.64 -5.29
CA GLY A 461 12.28 1.23 -6.33
C GLY A 461 11.55 2.50 -5.88
N TRP A 462 11.50 2.80 -4.58
CA TRP A 462 10.69 3.90 -4.06
C TRP A 462 11.26 5.25 -4.46
N VAL A 463 10.38 6.15 -4.89
CA VAL A 463 10.70 7.54 -5.19
C VAL A 463 9.96 8.51 -4.29
N LEU A 464 8.75 8.14 -3.85
CA LEU A 464 7.94 8.93 -2.92
C LEU A 464 7.25 8.01 -1.92
N GLN A 465 7.00 8.49 -0.71
CA GLN A 465 6.03 7.87 0.19
C GLN A 465 5.37 8.89 1.12
N GLY A 466 4.30 8.47 1.79
CA GLY A 466 3.70 9.22 2.88
C GLY A 466 2.74 8.39 3.73
N PRO A 467 2.55 8.75 5.01
CA PRO A 467 1.55 8.12 5.86
C PRO A 467 0.15 8.62 5.51
N ARG A 468 -0.86 7.81 5.84
CA ARG A 468 -2.26 8.20 5.74
C ARG A 468 -2.60 9.34 6.71
N VAL A 469 -3.39 10.30 6.24
CA VAL A 469 -4.08 11.27 7.07
C VAL A 469 -5.60 11.12 6.93
N LEU A 470 -6.29 10.91 8.04
CA LEU A 470 -7.75 10.83 8.09
C LEU A 470 -8.39 12.22 8.09
N VAL A 471 -9.58 12.33 7.49
CA VAL A 471 -10.37 13.56 7.44
C VAL A 471 -11.66 13.34 8.21
N SER A 472 -11.83 14.08 9.30
CA SER A 472 -13.03 14.00 10.15
C SER A 472 -13.40 15.39 10.69
N PRO A 473 -14.63 15.88 10.43
CA PRO A 473 -15.62 15.30 9.51
C PRO A 473 -15.10 15.26 8.07
N VAL A 474 -15.69 14.41 7.22
CA VAL A 474 -15.40 14.40 5.77
C VAL A 474 -15.68 15.76 5.15
N ALA A 475 -15.00 16.07 4.04
CA ALA A 475 -15.12 17.36 3.36
C ALA A 475 -15.56 17.18 1.90
N PRO A 476 -16.44 18.04 1.35
CA PRO A 476 -16.71 18.08 -0.08
C PRO A 476 -15.42 18.27 -0.86
N ALA A 477 -15.21 17.45 -1.88
CA ALA A 477 -13.93 17.36 -2.57
C ALA A 477 -14.06 17.12 -4.08
N SER A 478 -15.19 17.51 -4.67
CA SER A 478 -15.38 17.61 -6.10
C SER A 478 -16.23 18.82 -6.50
N GLU A 479 -16.07 19.26 -7.74
CA GLU A 479 -16.83 20.36 -8.33
C GLU A 479 -17.19 20.02 -9.78
N GLY A 480 -18.48 20.12 -10.11
CA GLY A 480 -19.01 19.71 -11.42
C GLY A 480 -19.32 18.21 -11.46
N ARG A 481 -19.63 17.72 -12.67
CA ARG A 481 -19.95 16.31 -12.92
C ARG A 481 -19.05 15.77 -14.03
N ASP A 482 -18.56 14.55 -13.87
CA ASP A 482 -17.84 13.88 -14.95
C ASP A 482 -18.81 13.38 -16.04
N ALA A 483 -18.28 12.96 -17.18
CA ALA A 483 -19.04 12.40 -18.29
C ALA A 483 -19.43 10.92 -18.07
N ASP A 484 -18.77 10.22 -17.16
CA ASP A 484 -19.13 8.83 -16.82
C ASP A 484 -20.23 8.79 -15.76
N ASP A 485 -21.35 8.15 -16.11
CA ASP A 485 -22.53 7.96 -15.27
C ASP A 485 -22.78 6.45 -15.00
N ARG A 486 -21.77 5.60 -15.27
CA ARG A 486 -21.85 4.14 -15.09
C ARG A 486 -22.04 3.73 -13.63
#